data_AF-D3S8H2-F1
#
_entry.id   AF-D3S8H2-F1
#
_cell.length_a   1.000
_cell.length_b   1.000
_cell.length_c   1.000
_cell.angle_alpha   90.00
_cell.angle_beta   90.00
_cell.angle_gamma   90.00
#
_symmetry.space_group_name_H-M   'P 1'
#
loop_
_entity.id
_entity.type
_entity.pdbx_description
1 polymer ?
#
loop_
_entity_poly.entity_id
_entity_poly.type
_entity_poly.pdbx_seq_one_letter_code
_entity_poly.pdbx_strand_id
1 'polypeptide(L)'
;MLISLVVVFSIVIYSIIIPWIVSWAILNKQYGKKIDFISSYYFLDKNLTKSEKIKVELVRGVLTIAILLIYLKLSRIDSLLGLYELIFGVIMIGTVNFILIRHYLKNKELHLIPIIEKSKN
;
A
#
# COMPACT_ATOMS: atom_id res chain seq x y z
N MET A 1 -24.23 1.94 12.01
CA MET A 1 -24.09 1.91 10.54
C MET A 1 -22.90 2.75 10.05
N LEU A 2 -22.78 4.03 10.46
CA LEU A 2 -21.70 4.91 10.03
C LEU A 2 -20.28 4.40 10.40
N ILE A 3 -20.07 3.96 11.65
CA ILE A 3 -18.77 3.46 12.11
C ILE A 3 -18.35 2.21 11.32
N SER A 4 -19.27 1.28 11.08
CA SER A 4 -19.02 0.06 10.29
C SER A 4 -18.60 0.40 8.86
N LEU A 5 -19.24 1.40 8.25
CA LEU A 5 -18.90 1.87 6.91
C LEU A 5 -17.48 2.47 6.87
N VAL A 6 -17.13 3.30 7.86
CA VAL A 6 -15.78 3.90 7.98
C VAL A 6 -14.71 2.82 8.15
N VAL A 7 -14.98 1.79 8.96
CA VAL A 7 -14.05 0.66 9.13
C VAL A 7 -13.85 -0.07 7.81
N VAL A 8 -14.93 -0.40 7.09
CA VAL A 8 -14.83 -1.10 5.79
C VAL A 8 -14.03 -0.28 4.79
N PHE A 9 -14.32 1.02 4.65
CA PHE A 9 -13.56 1.88 3.75
C PHE A 9 -12.09 2.00 4.17
N SER A 10 -11.81 2.11 5.46
CA SER A 10 -10.44 2.18 5.98
C SER A 10 -9.67 0.90 5.66
N ILE A 11 -10.29 -0.28 5.79
CA ILE A 11 -9.68 -1.55 5.38
C ILE A 11 -9.29 -1.53 3.91
N VAL A 12 -10.18 -1.08 3.03
CA VAL A 12 -9.90 -1.00 1.57
C VAL A 12 -8.75 -0.02 1.30
N ILE A 13 -8.79 1.16 1.91
CA ILE A 13 -7.76 2.19 1.73
C ILE A 13 -6.39 1.66 2.20
N TYR A 14 -6.34 1.07 3.38
CA TYR A 14 -5.11 0.60 4.04
C TYR A 14 -4.53 -0.65 3.41
N SER A 15 -5.38 -1.60 3.04
CA SER A 15 -4.92 -2.89 2.52
C SER A 15 -4.65 -2.86 1.03
N ILE A 16 -5.29 -1.97 0.27
CA ILE A 16 -5.25 -1.98 -1.19
C ILE A 16 -4.75 -0.65 -1.75
N ILE A 17 -5.46 0.45 -1.49
CA ILE A 17 -5.22 1.72 -2.20
C ILE A 17 -3.86 2.31 -1.87
N ILE A 18 -3.54 2.49 -0.58
CA ILE A 18 -2.27 3.08 -0.14
C ILE A 18 -1.07 2.23 -0.57
N PRO A 19 -1.05 0.91 -0.35
CA PRO A 19 0.05 0.08 -0.83
C PRO A 19 0.28 0.20 -2.34
N TRP A 20 -0.80 0.27 -3.10
CA TRP A 20 -0.73 0.38 -4.55
C TRP A 20 -0.14 1.73 -4.99
N ILE A 21 -0.60 2.84 -4.40
CA ILE A 21 -0.06 4.19 -4.67
C ILE A 21 1.44 4.25 -4.36
N VAL A 22 1.86 3.72 -3.21
CA VAL A 22 3.27 3.69 -2.82
C VAL A 22 4.11 2.90 -3.83
N SER A 23 3.60 1.76 -4.27
CA SER A 23 4.27 0.89 -5.24
C SER A 23 4.46 1.60 -6.57
N TRP A 24 3.39 2.20 -7.09
CA TRP A 24 3.43 3.01 -8.30
C TRP A 24 4.44 4.16 -8.20
N ALA A 25 4.43 4.88 -7.08
CA ALA A 25 5.33 6.00 -6.84
C ALA A 25 6.81 5.56 -6.80
N ILE A 26 7.12 4.43 -6.15
CA ILE A 26 8.49 3.87 -6.14
C ILE A 26 8.93 3.54 -7.56
N LEU A 27 8.09 2.87 -8.34
CA LEU A 27 8.43 2.42 -9.68
C LEU A 27 8.67 3.58 -10.65
N ASN A 28 7.83 4.61 -10.58
CA ASN A 28 7.95 5.76 -11.47
C ASN A 28 9.06 6.73 -11.05
N LYS A 29 9.26 6.94 -9.74
CA LYS A 29 10.24 7.90 -9.24
C LYS A 29 11.64 7.32 -9.10
N GLN A 30 11.77 6.12 -8.55
CA GLN A 30 13.08 5.55 -8.21
C GLN A 30 13.69 4.75 -9.36
N TYR A 31 12.86 4.15 -10.22
CA TYR A 31 13.32 3.30 -11.31
C TYR A 31 13.11 3.92 -12.69
N GLY A 32 12.67 5.19 -12.76
CA GLY A 32 12.49 5.94 -14.01
C GLY A 32 11.49 5.32 -14.98
N LYS A 33 10.67 4.38 -14.53
CA LYS A 33 9.74 3.66 -15.40
C LYS A 33 8.53 4.57 -15.62
N LYS A 34 7.97 4.63 -16.82
CA LYS A 34 6.65 5.25 -17.05
C LYS A 34 5.61 4.14 -16.98
N ILE A 35 5.34 3.66 -15.77
CA ILE A 35 4.38 2.58 -15.55
C ILE A 35 3.04 3.17 -15.13
N ASP A 36 1.99 2.78 -15.86
CA ASP A 36 0.61 3.12 -15.52
C ASP A 36 0.21 2.49 -14.17
N PHE A 37 -0.75 3.11 -13.48
CA PHE A 37 -1.17 2.68 -12.14
C PHE A 37 -1.52 1.18 -12.08
N ILE A 38 -2.26 0.67 -13.07
CA ILE A 38 -2.62 -0.76 -13.16
C ILE A 38 -1.39 -1.66 -13.32
N SER A 39 -0.48 -1.28 -14.21
CA SER A 39 0.72 -2.04 -14.53
C SER A 39 1.71 -2.13 -13.35
N SER A 40 1.66 -1.18 -12.41
CA SER A 40 2.48 -1.22 -11.20
C SER A 40 2.17 -2.42 -10.29
N TYR A 41 0.92 -2.90 -10.29
CA TYR A 41 0.51 -4.08 -9.54
C TYR A 41 1.17 -5.35 -10.09
N TYR A 42 1.05 -5.56 -11.41
CA TYR A 42 1.66 -6.70 -12.10
C TYR A 42 3.19 -6.70 -12.00
N PHE A 43 3.80 -5.52 -11.94
CA PHE A 43 5.25 -5.41 -11.76
C PHE A 43 5.71 -6.00 -10.43
N LEU A 44 5.06 -5.64 -9.32
CA LEU A 44 5.38 -6.22 -8.01
C LEU A 44 5.13 -7.72 -7.99
N ASP A 45 4.05 -8.16 -8.63
CA ASP A 45 3.70 -9.56 -8.70
C ASP A 45 4.79 -10.39 -9.40
N LYS A 46 5.41 -9.86 -10.46
CA LYS A 46 6.49 -10.55 -11.17
C LYS A 46 7.86 -10.47 -10.48
N ASN A 47 8.10 -9.46 -9.66
CA ASN A 47 9.43 -9.19 -9.10
C ASN A 47 9.58 -9.63 -7.63
N LEU A 48 8.46 -9.77 -6.91
CA LEU A 48 8.46 -10.32 -5.56
C LEU A 48 8.24 -11.83 -5.59
N THR A 49 8.97 -12.57 -4.75
CA THR A 49 8.70 -14.01 -4.57
C THR A 49 7.40 -14.20 -3.78
N LYS A 50 6.79 -15.38 -3.87
CA LYS A 50 5.58 -15.71 -3.10
C LYS A 50 5.78 -15.48 -1.60
N SER A 51 6.95 -15.82 -1.06
CA SER A 51 7.29 -15.60 0.36
C SER A 51 7.36 -14.12 0.73
N GLU A 52 7.99 -13.29 -0.10
CA GLU A 52 8.08 -11.85 0.15
C GLU A 52 6.72 -11.18 0.13
N LYS A 53 5.86 -11.54 -0.85
CA LYS A 53 4.47 -11.04 -0.90
C LYS A 53 3.72 -11.36 0.39
N ILE A 54 3.80 -12.61 0.85
CA ILE A 54 3.15 -13.03 2.09
C ILE A 54 3.69 -12.21 3.28
N LYS A 55 4.99 -11.97 3.38
CA LYS A 55 5.57 -11.15 4.45
C LYS A 55 5.07 -9.71 4.41
N VAL A 56 5.01 -9.10 3.23
CA VAL A 56 4.50 -7.73 3.06
C VAL A 56 3.02 -7.66 3.46
N GLU A 57 2.19 -8.60 2.97
CA GLU A 57 0.77 -8.66 3.32
C GLU A 57 0.55 -8.92 4.80
N LEU A 58 1.37 -9.76 5.44
CA LEU A 58 1.26 -10.05 6.86
C LEU A 58 1.59 -8.83 7.72
N VAL A 59 2.69 -8.13 7.43
CA VAL A 59 3.04 -6.89 8.14
C VAL A 59 1.96 -5.83 7.95
N ARG A 60 1.43 -5.70 6.73
CA ARG A 60 0.34 -4.77 6.43
C ARG A 60 -0.94 -5.12 7.19
N GLY A 61 -1.33 -6.39 7.20
CA GLY A 61 -2.52 -6.87 7.91
C GLY A 61 -2.46 -6.60 9.41
N VAL A 62 -1.33 -6.91 10.05
CA VAL A 62 -1.11 -6.63 11.48
C VAL A 62 -1.21 -5.13 11.76
N LEU A 63 -0.60 -4.29 10.92
CA LEU A 63 -0.62 -2.85 11.09
C LEU A 63 -2.03 -2.26 10.90
N THR A 64 -2.74 -2.69 9.85
CA THR A 64 -4.14 -2.31 9.59
C THR A 64 -5.04 -2.65 10.77
N ILE A 65 -4.93 -3.87 11.31
CA ILE A 65 -5.73 -4.30 12.47
C ILE A 65 -5.42 -3.41 13.69
N ALA A 66 -4.14 -3.16 13.98
CA ALA A 66 -3.74 -2.33 15.11
C ALA A 66 -4.33 -0.91 15.01
N ILE A 67 -4.20 -0.25 13.86
CA ILE A 67 -4.76 1.09 13.60
C ILE A 67 -6.27 1.10 13.80
N LEU A 68 -6.98 0.10 13.26
CA LEU A 68 -8.44 0.03 13.38
C LEU A 68 -8.91 -0.19 14.83
N LEU A 69 -8.19 -0.99 15.61
CA LEU A 69 -8.48 -1.16 17.03
C LEU A 69 -8.28 0.14 17.83
N ILE A 70 -7.21 0.88 17.54
CA ILE A 70 -6.95 2.18 18.17
C ILE A 70 -8.04 3.17 17.75
N TYR A 71 -8.38 3.25 16.46
CA TYR A 71 -9.48 4.06 15.95
C TYR A 71 -10.79 3.77 16.67
N LEU A 72 -11.18 2.49 16.81
CA LEU A 72 -12.42 2.10 17.49
C LEU A 72 -12.44 2.53 18.96
N LYS A 73 -11.27 2.51 19.63
CA LYS A 73 -11.14 2.98 21.02
C LYS A 73 -11.24 4.50 21.10
N LEU A 74 -10.49 5.23 20.27
CA LEU A 74 -10.44 6.69 20.29
C LEU A 74 -11.77 7.30 19.87
N SER A 75 -12.43 6.75 18.86
CA SER A 75 -13.73 7.25 18.36
C SER A 75 -14.86 7.16 19.37
N ARG A 76 -14.73 6.31 20.40
CA ARG A 76 -15.68 6.24 21.52
C ARG A 76 -15.46 7.36 22.53
N ILE A 77 -14.24 7.91 22.60
CA ILE A 77 -13.87 9.00 23.49
C ILE A 77 -14.16 10.33 22.78
N ASP A 78 -13.62 10.49 21.58
CA ASP A 78 -13.74 11.69 20.75
C ASP A 78 -13.63 11.28 19.26
N SER A 79 -14.62 11.66 18.45
CA SER A 79 -14.67 11.32 17.04
C SER A 79 -13.56 11.98 16.21
N LEU A 80 -13.10 13.16 16.61
CA LEU A 80 -11.99 13.87 15.97
C LEU A 80 -10.67 13.14 16.22
N LEU A 81 -10.44 12.64 17.44
CA LEU A 81 -9.28 11.80 17.75
C LEU A 81 -9.26 10.52 16.93
N GLY A 82 -10.42 9.87 16.77
CA GLY A 82 -10.56 8.74 15.86
C GLY A 82 -10.18 9.09 14.43
N LEU A 83 -10.65 10.22 13.91
CA LEU A 83 -10.32 10.68 12.56
C LEU A 83 -8.81 10.93 12.39
N TYR A 84 -8.17 11.58 13.36
CA TYR A 84 -6.71 11.80 13.33
C TYR A 84 -5.92 10.50 13.30
N GLU A 85 -6.35 9.49 14.07
CA GLU A 85 -5.74 8.16 14.03
C GLU A 85 -5.83 7.53 12.63
N LEU A 86 -6.97 7.68 11.95
CA LEU A 86 -7.11 7.15 10.60
C LEU A 86 -6.16 7.85 9.60
N ILE A 87 -5.98 9.17 9.72
CA ILE A 87 -5.04 9.91 8.88
C ILE A 87 -3.61 9.47 9.19
N PHE A 88 -3.26 9.31 10.47
CA PHE A 88 -1.95 8.82 10.89
C PHE A 88 -1.70 7.40 10.37
N GLY A 89 -2.72 6.55 10.38
CA GLY A 89 -2.68 5.20 9.82
C GLY A 89 -2.30 5.17 8.34
N VAL A 90 -2.81 6.11 7.53
CA VAL A 90 -2.40 6.24 6.10
C VAL A 90 -0.89 6.45 5.99
N ILE A 91 -0.34 7.36 6.79
CA ILE A 91 1.08 7.71 6.76
C ILE A 91 1.94 6.52 7.19
N MET A 92 1.55 5.84 8.27
CA MET A 92 2.25 4.68 8.80
C MET A 92 2.28 3.52 7.81
N ILE A 93 1.12 3.14 7.26
CA ILE A 93 1.04 2.06 6.28
C ILE A 93 1.81 2.42 5.02
N GLY A 94 1.67 3.65 4.54
CA GLY A 94 2.41 4.13 3.38
C GLY A 94 3.91 4.02 3.56
N THR A 95 4.41 4.46 4.72
CA THR A 95 5.84 4.43 5.06
C THR A 95 6.38 3.00 5.21
N VAL A 96 5.68 2.15 5.95
CA VAL A 96 6.09 0.75 6.15
C VAL A 96 6.08 0.00 4.82
N ASN A 97 5.03 0.18 4.00
CA ASN A 97 4.96 -0.44 2.69
C ASN A 97 6.08 0.05 1.76
N PHE A 98 6.42 1.35 1.83
CA PHE A 98 7.55 1.91 1.08
C PHE A 98 8.87 1.25 1.45
N ILE A 99 9.15 1.17 2.76
CA ILE A 99 10.38 0.57 3.28
C ILE A 99 10.48 -0.89 2.86
N LEU A 100 9.41 -1.67 3.01
CA LEU A 100 9.39 -3.10 2.68
C LEU A 100 9.61 -3.34 1.19
N ILE A 101 8.84 -2.67 0.32
CA ILE A 101 8.96 -2.84 -1.13
C ILE A 101 10.36 -2.42 -1.58
N ARG A 102 10.84 -1.27 -1.12
CA ARG A 102 12.19 -0.81 -1.45
C ARG A 102 13.25 -1.79 -0.99
N HIS A 103 13.12 -2.35 0.22
CA HIS A 103 14.05 -3.35 0.75
C HIS A 103 14.11 -4.59 -0.15
N TYR A 104 12.96 -5.13 -0.56
CA TYR A 104 12.90 -6.33 -1.40
C TYR A 104 13.33 -6.09 -2.85
N LEU A 105 13.18 -4.87 -3.36
CA LEU A 105 13.57 -4.53 -4.74
C LEU A 105 15.01 -4.00 -4.88
N LYS A 106 15.67 -3.58 -3.78
CA LYS A 106 16.98 -2.90 -3.82
C LYS A 106 18.08 -3.71 -4.51
N ASN A 107 18.03 -5.04 -4.39
CA ASN A 107 19.09 -5.95 -4.84
C ASN A 107 18.63 -6.94 -5.90
N LYS A 108 17.49 -6.68 -6.57
CA LYS A 108 16.95 -7.57 -7.60
C LYS A 108 17.22 -7.03 -8.99
N GLU A 109 17.59 -7.92 -9.90
CA GLU A 109 17.42 -7.67 -11.32
C GLU A 109 15.92 -7.60 -11.60
N LEU A 110 15.47 -6.41 -11.98
CA LEU A 110 14.06 -6.14 -12.15
C LEU A 110 13.60 -6.65 -13.52
N HIS A 111 12.76 -7.67 -13.53
CA HIS A 111 12.06 -8.12 -14.74
C HIS A 111 11.14 -7.00 -15.23
N LEU A 112 11.61 -6.33 -16.28
CA LEU A 112 10.85 -5.34 -17.01
C LEU A 112 9.73 -6.08 -17.73
N ILE A 113 8.50 -5.83 -17.33
CA ILE A 113 7.37 -6.06 -18.23
C ILE A 113 7.63 -5.13 -19.42
N PRO A 114 7.74 -5.63 -20.66
CA PRO A 114 7.71 -4.74 -21.81
C PRO A 114 6.42 -3.95 -21.69
N ILE A 115 6.58 -2.67 -21.37
CA ILE A 115 5.50 -1.70 -21.53
C ILE A 115 5.20 -1.83 -23.00
N ILE A 116 4.03 -2.38 -23.34
CA ILE A 116 3.50 -2.26 -24.69
C ILE A 116 3.60 -0.76 -24.93
N GLU A 117 4.56 -0.35 -25.77
CA GLU A 117 4.57 0.97 -26.35
C GLU A 117 3.13 1.16 -26.80
N LYS A 118 2.37 2.00 -26.09
CA LYS A 118 1.14 2.51 -26.67
C LYS A 118 1.63 3.23 -27.90
N SER A 119 1.50 2.50 -29.01
CA SER A 119 1.81 2.89 -30.36
C SER A 119 1.52 4.36 -30.48
N LYS A 120 2.50 5.11 -30.97
CA LYS A 120 2.21 6.29 -31.79
C LYS A 120 1.05 5.90 -32.73
N ASN A 121 -0.11 6.51 -32.54
CA ASN A 121 -1.16 6.74 -33.52
C ASN A 121 -2.16 7.71 -32.89
#